data_AF-A0A2U1SM17-F1
#
_entry.id   AF-A0A2U1SM17-F1
#
_cell.length_a   1.000
_cell.length_b   1.000
_cell.length_c   1.000
_cell.angle_alpha   90.00
_cell.angle_beta   90.00
_cell.angle_gamma   90.00
#
_symmetry.space_group_name_H-M   'P 1'
#
loop_
_entity.id
_entity.type
_entity.pdbx_description
1 polymer ?
#
loop_
_entity_poly.entity_id
_entity_poly.type
_entity_poly.pdbx_seq_one_letter_code
_entity_poly.pdbx_strand_id
1 'polypeptide(L)'
;MNPDRDETRRATPSSARHSRNAAIIVALALTIGCAVTSGMASGGAATPISVEAEEKRSAAEETKSLHADGVTELVAFDSAPFPFDGAAPGKRAFLDVAVGGRRGHRARNGGVLWADETFGDRRVLLHIPRDFDPARPATIVVFFHGFGATLARDVRDRQLVPEQISASGANAVLIAPQFAVDARDGSAGHFWERGSFRRFLDEAALHLARAYGDPAAEPSFRAMPITLVAYSGGFLPAAYSIRDMEGDSRLRGVALLDAAYGELDVFARWIEKRSGFFVSASTGSTAGQNARLRQMLAARGVAFGSDAERIGRGVTFLHTGDAYSHRDYVTKAWTREPIRDLLAHMPDVVRRDVAVAAWSGPPDGDRRSATAEDEEPQPNGR
;
A
#
# COMPACT_ATOMS: atom_id res chain seq x y z
N MET A 1 27.01 -50.46 46.25
CA MET A 1 25.99 -49.87 47.15
C MET A 1 24.68 -49.85 46.37
N ASN A 2 23.81 -50.81 46.70
CA ASN A 2 22.40 -50.92 46.30
C ASN A 2 21.55 -50.11 47.33
N PRO A 3 20.21 -50.00 47.25
CA PRO A 3 19.28 -49.78 46.12
C PRO A 3 18.06 -48.85 46.45
N ASP A 4 17.15 -48.71 45.48
CA ASP A 4 15.68 -48.88 45.61
C ASP A 4 14.70 -47.76 46.05
N ARG A 5 13.53 -47.87 45.36
CA ARG A 5 12.11 -47.46 45.61
C ARG A 5 11.68 -46.09 45.07
N ASP A 6 10.78 -45.98 44.08
CA ASP A 6 9.46 -46.59 43.76
C ASP A 6 8.27 -46.02 44.57
N GLU A 7 7.12 -45.93 43.89
CA GLU A 7 5.75 -45.56 44.32
C GLU A 7 5.42 -44.05 44.44
N THR A 8 4.31 -43.47 43.95
CA THR A 8 2.99 -44.01 43.55
C THR A 8 2.20 -43.01 42.68
N ARG A 9 1.33 -43.56 41.81
CA ARG A 9 0.17 -42.91 41.16
C ARG A 9 -0.82 -42.33 42.18
N ARG A 10 -1.45 -41.19 41.84
CA ARG A 10 -2.89 -40.93 42.04
C ARG A 10 -3.40 -39.85 41.09
N ALA A 11 -4.58 -40.09 40.54
CA ALA A 11 -5.26 -39.27 39.54
C ALA A 11 -6.47 -38.54 40.14
N THR A 12 -6.86 -37.46 39.46
CA THR A 12 -8.15 -36.72 39.44
C THR A 12 -8.47 -35.75 40.60
N PRO A 13 -9.34 -34.71 40.43
CA PRO A 13 -10.17 -34.39 39.25
C PRO A 13 -10.15 -32.94 38.73
N SER A 14 -10.58 -32.85 37.47
CA SER A 14 -11.33 -31.78 36.81
C SER A 14 -12.01 -30.74 37.72
N SER A 15 -11.75 -29.45 37.46
CA SER A 15 -12.71 -28.39 37.74
C SER A 15 -12.97 -27.58 36.47
N ALA A 16 -14.20 -27.71 35.99
CA ALA A 16 -14.75 -26.92 34.90
C ALA A 16 -15.00 -25.49 35.37
N ARG A 17 -14.51 -24.50 34.62
CA ARG A 17 -15.03 -23.13 34.68
C ARG A 17 -15.27 -22.62 33.27
N HIS A 18 -16.51 -22.84 32.83
CA HIS A 18 -17.37 -21.91 32.11
C HIS A 18 -16.68 -20.82 31.30
N SER A 19 -16.55 -21.10 30.01
CA SER A 19 -16.52 -20.13 28.92
C SER A 19 -17.77 -19.24 28.96
N ARG A 20 -17.60 -17.93 29.15
CA ARG A 20 -18.63 -16.93 28.81
C ARG A 20 -18.22 -16.29 27.48
N ASN A 21 -18.78 -16.83 26.41
CA ASN A 21 -18.88 -16.17 25.12
C ASN A 21 -19.79 -14.94 25.31
N ALA A 22 -19.28 -13.75 24.98
CA ALA A 22 -20.12 -12.57 24.76
C ALA A 22 -20.10 -12.28 23.25
N ALA A 23 -21.05 -12.89 22.54
CA ALA A 23 -21.44 -12.46 21.21
C ALA A 23 -22.47 -11.33 21.37
N ILE A 24 -22.14 -10.13 20.90
CA ILE A 24 -23.10 -9.04 20.75
C ILE A 24 -23.73 -9.18 19.36
N ILE A 25 -24.96 -9.69 19.33
CA ILE A 25 -25.84 -9.66 18.17
C ILE A 25 -26.73 -8.43 18.34
N VAL A 26 -26.58 -7.43 17.47
CA VAL A 26 -27.56 -6.36 17.30
C VAL A 26 -28.53 -6.81 16.19
N ALA A 27 -29.72 -7.25 16.59
CA ALA A 27 -30.83 -7.49 15.68
C ALA A 27 -31.68 -6.21 15.60
N LEU A 28 -31.64 -5.54 14.45
CA LEU A 28 -32.59 -4.47 14.13
C LEU A 28 -33.74 -5.08 13.32
N ALA A 29 -34.88 -5.27 13.98
CA ALA A 29 -36.12 -5.65 13.32
C ALA A 29 -36.80 -4.39 12.76
N LEU A 30 -36.90 -4.28 11.43
CA LEU A 30 -37.86 -3.38 10.78
C LEU A 30 -39.12 -4.16 10.44
N THR A 31 -40.21 -3.86 11.14
CA THR A 31 -41.57 -4.25 10.78
C THR A 31 -42.04 -3.40 9.60
N ILE A 32 -42.23 -4.02 8.43
CA ILE A 32 -42.97 -3.42 7.32
C ILE A 32 -44.45 -3.77 7.53
N GLY A 33 -45.23 -2.78 7.95
CA GLY A 33 -46.68 -2.81 7.85
C GLY A 33 -47.12 -2.01 6.63
N CYS A 34 -47.85 -2.62 5.72
CA CYS A 34 -48.69 -1.91 4.74
C CYS A 34 -49.96 -2.74 4.50
N ALA A 35 -51.05 -2.28 5.11
CA ALA A 35 -52.39 -2.63 4.71
C ALA A 35 -52.82 -1.66 3.58
N VAL A 36 -53.42 -2.25 2.55
CA VAL A 36 -53.85 -1.60 1.31
C VAL A 36 -55.21 -0.94 1.54
N THR A 37 -55.37 0.34 1.24
CA THR A 37 -56.68 0.92 0.90
C THR A 37 -56.56 1.94 -0.23
N SER A 38 -57.52 1.83 -1.14
CA SER A 38 -57.64 2.53 -2.41
C SER A 38 -58.11 3.98 -2.26
N GLY A 39 -57.62 4.88 -3.11
CA GLY A 39 -58.17 6.22 -3.28
C GLY A 39 -57.62 6.88 -4.55
N MET A 40 -58.48 7.07 -5.56
CA MET A 40 -58.18 7.79 -6.80
C MET A 40 -58.23 9.31 -6.58
N ALA A 41 -57.24 10.06 -7.10
CA ALA A 41 -57.46 11.33 -7.83
C ALA A 41 -56.13 11.93 -8.36
N SER A 42 -56.10 12.07 -9.69
CA SER A 42 -55.43 13.06 -10.56
C SER A 42 -54.24 13.93 -10.08
N GLY A 43 -53.16 13.92 -10.90
CA GLY A 43 -52.45 15.15 -11.28
C GLY A 43 -50.91 15.10 -11.15
N GLY A 44 -50.21 15.17 -12.28
CA GLY A 44 -48.77 15.52 -12.34
C GLY A 44 -47.84 14.34 -12.61
N ALA A 45 -47.49 14.11 -13.89
CA ALA A 45 -46.47 13.15 -14.28
C ALA A 45 -45.07 13.72 -14.00
N ALA A 46 -44.51 13.36 -12.83
CA ALA A 46 -43.07 13.31 -12.63
C ALA A 46 -42.68 11.83 -12.64
N THR A 47 -41.89 11.42 -13.63
CA THR A 47 -41.29 10.07 -13.69
C THR A 47 -40.52 9.81 -12.40
N PRO A 48 -40.79 8.72 -11.66
CA PRO A 48 -39.99 8.40 -10.49
C PRO A 48 -38.60 7.99 -10.96
N ILE A 49 -37.58 8.72 -10.53
CA ILE A 49 -36.19 8.28 -10.63
C ILE A 49 -36.12 7.02 -9.77
N SER A 50 -35.84 5.88 -10.41
CA SER A 50 -35.73 4.59 -9.74
C SER A 50 -34.60 4.64 -8.71
N VAL A 51 -34.89 4.23 -7.48
CA VAL A 51 -33.96 4.20 -6.33
C VAL A 51 -32.62 3.53 -6.69
N GLU A 52 -32.60 2.54 -7.58
CA GLU A 52 -31.39 1.90 -8.10
C GLU A 52 -30.44 2.83 -8.89
N ALA A 53 -30.97 3.86 -9.57
CA ALA A 53 -30.17 4.84 -10.30
C ALA A 53 -29.53 5.86 -9.36
N GLU A 54 -30.18 6.14 -8.24
CA GLU A 54 -29.71 7.06 -7.20
C GLU A 54 -28.68 6.36 -6.29
N GLU A 55 -28.87 5.07 -5.97
CA GLU A 55 -27.87 4.23 -5.29
C GLU A 55 -26.61 4.03 -6.13
N LYS A 56 -26.74 3.80 -7.45
CA LYS A 56 -25.58 3.71 -8.35
C LYS A 56 -24.84 5.05 -8.49
N ARG A 57 -25.56 6.17 -8.47
CA ARG A 57 -24.94 7.51 -8.46
C ARG A 57 -24.23 7.80 -7.15
N SER A 58 -24.85 7.47 -6.01
CA SER A 58 -24.25 7.62 -4.68
C SER A 58 -23.00 6.75 -4.53
N ALA A 59 -23.03 5.49 -4.97
CA ALA A 59 -21.85 4.62 -4.97
C ALA A 59 -20.75 5.10 -5.93
N ALA A 60 -21.12 5.67 -7.08
CA ALA A 60 -20.19 6.27 -8.05
C ALA A 60 -19.58 7.60 -7.57
N GLU A 61 -20.34 8.42 -6.83
CA GLU A 61 -19.85 9.64 -6.17
C GLU A 61 -18.95 9.31 -4.98
N GLU A 62 -19.22 8.24 -4.23
CA GLU A 62 -18.34 7.75 -3.16
C GLU A 62 -17.02 7.17 -3.72
N THR A 63 -17.00 6.73 -4.99
CA THR A 63 -15.78 6.25 -5.66
C THR A 63 -14.91 7.36 -6.25
N LYS A 64 -15.45 8.55 -6.49
CA LYS A 64 -14.73 9.68 -7.09
C LYS A 64 -14.84 10.90 -6.18
N SER A 65 -13.85 11.08 -5.31
CA SER A 65 -13.76 12.30 -4.51
C SER A 65 -13.03 13.38 -5.30
N LEU A 66 -13.75 14.45 -5.64
CA LEU A 66 -13.17 15.71 -6.09
C LEU A 66 -12.72 16.48 -4.83
N HIS A 67 -11.47 16.31 -4.43
CA HIS A 67 -10.89 17.20 -3.42
C HIS A 67 -10.49 18.52 -4.09
N ALA A 68 -10.40 19.61 -3.32
CA ALA A 68 -9.88 20.89 -3.83
C ALA A 68 -8.50 20.76 -4.51
N ASP A 69 -7.78 19.68 -4.17
CA ASP A 69 -6.41 19.39 -4.58
C ASP A 69 -6.29 18.40 -5.75
N GLY A 70 -7.39 17.84 -6.28
CA GLY A 70 -7.35 16.93 -7.43
C GLY A 70 -8.45 15.87 -7.49
N VAL A 71 -8.30 14.92 -8.41
CA VAL A 71 -9.19 13.77 -8.60
C VAL A 71 -8.59 12.55 -7.91
N THR A 72 -9.29 11.95 -6.96
CA THR A 72 -8.92 10.67 -6.35
C THR A 72 -10.03 9.65 -6.56
N GLU A 73 -9.69 8.48 -7.13
CA GLU A 73 -10.67 7.42 -7.40
C GLU A 73 -10.12 6.01 -7.16
N LEU A 74 -11.02 5.08 -6.83
CA LEU A 74 -10.71 3.65 -6.77
C LEU A 74 -11.24 2.97 -8.03
N VAL A 75 -10.33 2.43 -8.84
CA VAL A 75 -10.66 1.84 -10.15
C VAL A 75 -10.23 0.39 -10.20
N ALA A 76 -11.12 -0.48 -10.66
CA ALA A 76 -10.80 -1.89 -10.83
C ALA A 76 -9.90 -2.11 -12.05
N PHE A 77 -8.80 -2.84 -11.88
CA PHE A 77 -7.88 -3.22 -12.95
C PHE A 77 -7.99 -4.72 -13.23
N ASP A 78 -7.89 -5.10 -14.50
CA ASP A 78 -7.80 -6.50 -14.90
C ASP A 78 -6.38 -7.06 -14.66
N SER A 79 -5.37 -6.19 -14.63
CA SER A 79 -3.97 -6.53 -14.32
C SER A 79 -3.56 -6.27 -12.86
N ALA A 80 -4.53 -6.05 -11.98
CA ALA A 80 -4.28 -5.87 -10.54
C ALA A 80 -3.50 -7.07 -9.96
N PRO A 81 -2.76 -6.89 -8.84
CA PRO A 81 -2.05 -7.98 -8.18
C PRO A 81 -2.97 -9.14 -7.80
N PHE A 82 -4.21 -8.85 -7.39
CA PHE A 82 -5.22 -9.81 -7.00
C PHE A 82 -6.56 -9.52 -7.69
N PRO A 83 -7.42 -10.53 -7.89
CA PRO A 83 -7.26 -11.94 -7.51
C PRO A 83 -6.16 -12.67 -8.29
N PHE A 84 -5.49 -13.60 -7.63
CA PHE A 84 -4.39 -14.40 -8.21
C PHE A 84 -4.50 -15.85 -7.75
N ASP A 85 -4.56 -16.78 -8.70
CA ASP A 85 -4.66 -18.21 -8.44
C ASP A 85 -3.48 -19.03 -9.00
N GLY A 86 -2.46 -18.34 -9.51
CA GLY A 86 -1.25 -18.92 -10.05
C GLY A 86 -0.26 -19.42 -9.00
N ALA A 87 0.99 -19.61 -9.41
CA ALA A 87 2.05 -20.12 -8.54
C ALA A 87 2.84 -18.98 -7.89
N ALA A 88 3.05 -19.10 -6.59
CA ALA A 88 4.00 -18.26 -5.87
C ALA A 88 5.45 -18.63 -6.24
N PRO A 89 6.43 -17.72 -6.01
CA PRO A 89 7.85 -18.03 -6.17
C PRO A 89 8.23 -19.33 -5.46
N GLY A 90 8.96 -20.21 -6.14
CA GLY A 90 9.22 -21.57 -5.65
C GLY A 90 8.21 -22.62 -6.17
N LYS A 91 7.34 -22.26 -7.12
CA LYS A 91 6.44 -23.14 -7.89
C LYS A 91 5.34 -23.88 -7.09
N ARG A 92 5.01 -23.43 -5.88
CA ARG A 92 3.81 -23.88 -5.17
C ARG A 92 2.61 -23.02 -5.60
N ALA A 93 1.43 -23.61 -5.73
CA ALA A 93 0.19 -22.84 -5.90
C ALA A 93 0.07 -21.80 -4.78
N PHE A 94 -0.31 -20.56 -5.11
CA PHE A 94 -0.46 -19.51 -4.10
C PHE A 94 -1.62 -19.82 -3.15
N LEU A 95 -2.80 -20.13 -3.71
CA LEU A 95 -3.94 -20.63 -2.96
C LEU A 95 -3.76 -22.14 -2.72
N ASP A 96 -3.04 -22.47 -1.65
CA ASP A 96 -2.60 -23.82 -1.28
C ASP A 96 -3.51 -24.53 -0.25
N VAL A 97 -4.55 -23.86 0.23
CA VAL A 97 -5.56 -24.42 1.14
C VAL A 97 -6.89 -24.54 0.40
N ALA A 98 -7.54 -25.71 0.51
CA ALA A 98 -8.91 -25.92 0.05
C ALA A 98 -9.74 -26.61 1.14
N VAL A 99 -10.78 -25.95 1.65
CA VAL A 99 -11.67 -26.48 2.69
C VAL A 99 -13.11 -26.10 2.35
N GLY A 100 -14.01 -27.07 2.27
CA GLY A 100 -15.44 -26.82 2.04
C GLY A 100 -15.74 -26.04 0.75
N GLY A 101 -14.93 -26.22 -0.30
CA GLY A 101 -15.06 -25.48 -1.57
C GLY A 101 -14.42 -24.09 -1.58
N ARG A 102 -13.99 -23.56 -0.41
CA ARG A 102 -13.25 -22.30 -0.32
C ARG A 102 -11.76 -22.53 -0.58
N ARG A 103 -11.12 -21.57 -1.24
CA ARG A 103 -9.67 -21.53 -1.47
C ARG A 103 -9.03 -20.48 -0.57
N GLY A 104 -7.83 -20.75 -0.09
CA GLY A 104 -7.07 -19.81 0.74
C GLY A 104 -5.57 -20.02 0.62
N HIS A 105 -4.84 -19.08 1.19
CA HIS A 105 -3.38 -19.09 1.30
C HIS A 105 -2.98 -19.35 2.76
N ARG A 106 -2.03 -20.26 2.99
CA ARG A 106 -1.43 -20.43 4.31
C ARG A 106 -0.43 -19.31 4.61
N ALA A 107 -0.80 -18.42 5.52
CA ALA A 107 0.09 -17.35 5.98
C ALA A 107 1.26 -17.90 6.81
N ARG A 108 2.31 -17.07 6.97
CA ARG A 108 3.53 -17.44 7.70
C ARG A 108 3.28 -17.83 9.17
N ASN A 109 2.25 -17.29 9.81
CA ASN A 109 1.85 -17.64 11.18
C ASN A 109 1.06 -18.95 11.26
N GLY A 110 0.85 -19.65 10.14
CA GLY A 110 0.09 -20.89 10.04
C GLY A 110 -1.42 -20.69 9.85
N GLY A 111 -1.93 -19.46 9.93
CA GLY A 111 -3.32 -19.12 9.67
C GLY A 111 -3.69 -19.27 8.19
N VAL A 112 -5.00 -19.30 7.90
CA VAL A 112 -5.53 -19.28 6.53
C VAL A 112 -6.06 -17.89 6.22
N LEU A 113 -5.59 -17.33 5.12
CA LEU A 113 -6.17 -16.14 4.51
C LEU A 113 -7.05 -16.60 3.35
N TRP A 114 -8.35 -16.34 3.43
CA TRP A 114 -9.30 -16.83 2.43
C TRP A 114 -9.31 -15.93 1.20
N ALA A 115 -9.38 -16.52 0.01
CA ALA A 115 -9.28 -15.79 -1.25
C ALA A 115 -10.37 -14.74 -1.44
N ASP A 116 -11.61 -15.08 -1.05
CA ASP A 116 -12.78 -14.22 -1.10
C ASP A 116 -12.75 -13.05 -0.13
N GLU A 117 -11.97 -13.14 0.95
CA GLU A 117 -11.86 -12.10 1.98
C GLU A 117 -10.62 -11.22 1.77
N THR A 118 -9.49 -11.83 1.41
CA THR A 118 -8.17 -11.17 1.44
C THR A 118 -7.63 -10.83 0.06
N PHE A 119 -7.96 -11.63 -0.96
CA PHE A 119 -7.34 -11.56 -2.29
C PHE A 119 -8.37 -11.32 -3.40
N GLY A 120 -9.50 -10.66 -3.08
CA GLY A 120 -10.58 -10.39 -4.04
C GLY A 120 -10.61 -8.96 -4.60
N ASP A 121 -9.92 -8.02 -3.97
CA ASP A 121 -10.00 -6.61 -4.33
C ASP A 121 -8.98 -6.27 -5.42
N ARG A 122 -9.49 -6.08 -6.64
CA ARG A 122 -8.72 -5.67 -7.82
C ARG A 122 -8.63 -4.16 -8.02
N ARG A 123 -9.03 -3.36 -7.03
CA ARG A 123 -9.01 -1.90 -7.15
C ARG A 123 -7.61 -1.34 -7.01
N VAL A 124 -7.41 -0.21 -7.67
CA VAL A 124 -6.22 0.63 -7.66
C VAL A 124 -6.67 2.03 -7.31
N LEU A 125 -6.01 2.65 -6.35
CA LEU A 125 -6.22 4.06 -6.07
C LEU A 125 -5.45 4.86 -7.11
N LEU A 126 -6.15 5.73 -7.82
CA LEU A 126 -5.58 6.70 -8.73
C LEU A 126 -5.74 8.09 -8.10
N HIS A 127 -4.69 8.91 -8.23
CA HIS A 127 -4.80 10.31 -7.88
C HIS A 127 -4.08 11.19 -8.89
N ILE A 128 -4.78 12.20 -9.38
CA ILE A 128 -4.29 13.23 -10.29
C ILE A 128 -4.46 14.59 -9.59
N PRO A 129 -3.35 15.26 -9.22
CA PRO A 129 -3.43 16.61 -8.66
C PRO A 129 -4.15 17.55 -9.61
N ARG A 130 -4.91 18.51 -9.07
CA ARG A 130 -5.72 19.47 -9.85
C ARG A 130 -4.92 20.14 -10.96
N ASP A 131 -3.68 20.45 -10.67
CA ASP A 131 -2.84 21.24 -11.55
C ASP A 131 -1.94 20.37 -12.43
N PHE A 132 -2.08 19.05 -12.41
CA PHE A 132 -1.26 18.12 -13.19
C PHE A 132 -1.35 18.42 -14.70
N ASP A 133 -0.20 18.37 -15.38
CA ASP A 133 -0.08 18.64 -16.81
C ASP A 133 0.71 17.52 -17.51
N PRO A 134 0.04 16.64 -18.30
CA PRO A 134 0.71 15.54 -18.99
C PRO A 134 1.67 15.98 -20.11
N ALA A 135 1.67 17.25 -20.50
CA ALA A 135 2.59 17.80 -21.50
C ALA A 135 3.93 18.28 -20.90
N ARG A 136 4.03 18.39 -19.56
CA ARG A 136 5.25 18.76 -18.85
C ARG A 136 6.00 17.51 -18.38
N PRO A 137 7.32 17.60 -18.12
CA PRO A 137 8.05 16.55 -17.41
C PRO A 137 7.31 16.11 -16.15
N ALA A 138 7.11 14.80 -16.00
CA ALA A 138 6.25 14.22 -14.97
C ALA A 138 6.74 12.84 -14.52
N THR A 139 6.16 12.32 -13.44
CA THR A 139 6.38 10.94 -12.99
C THR A 139 5.08 10.29 -12.50
N ILE A 140 4.94 9.00 -12.73
CA ILE A 140 3.93 8.16 -12.05
C ILE A 140 4.59 7.62 -10.79
N VAL A 141 4.03 7.96 -9.64
CA VAL A 141 4.36 7.35 -8.36
C VAL A 141 3.53 6.09 -8.20
N VAL A 142 4.20 4.94 -8.07
CA VAL A 142 3.55 3.67 -7.74
C VAL A 142 3.79 3.40 -6.26
N PHE A 143 2.73 3.47 -5.45
CA PHE A 143 2.81 3.26 -4.01
C PHE A 143 2.42 1.84 -3.64
N PHE A 144 3.33 1.09 -3.03
CA PHE A 144 3.10 -0.25 -2.51
C PHE A 144 2.93 -0.20 -0.99
N HIS A 145 1.70 -0.46 -0.54
CA HIS A 145 1.33 -0.35 0.87
C HIS A 145 1.88 -1.51 1.73
N GLY A 146 1.87 -1.30 3.04
CA GLY A 146 2.27 -2.30 4.04
C GLY A 146 1.15 -3.29 4.36
N PHE A 147 1.43 -4.18 5.32
CA PHE A 147 0.45 -5.16 5.80
C PHE A 147 -0.74 -4.50 6.50
N GLY A 148 -1.88 -5.19 6.50
CA GLY A 148 -3.07 -4.76 7.23
C GLY A 148 -3.62 -3.43 6.71
N ALA A 149 -3.49 -3.18 5.41
CA ALA A 149 -3.92 -1.93 4.80
C ALA A 149 -5.05 -2.15 3.79
N THR A 150 -5.92 -1.16 3.72
CA THR A 150 -6.83 -0.95 2.59
C THR A 150 -6.50 0.38 1.94
N LEU A 151 -6.79 0.51 0.64
CA LEU A 151 -6.54 1.75 -0.09
C LEU A 151 -7.25 2.97 0.52
N ALA A 152 -8.52 2.82 0.91
CA ALA A 152 -9.28 3.92 1.49
C ALA A 152 -8.77 4.29 2.90
N ARG A 153 -8.82 3.34 3.84
CA ARG A 153 -8.51 3.61 5.25
C ARG A 153 -7.06 4.02 5.46
N ASP A 154 -6.13 3.36 4.78
CA ASP A 154 -4.71 3.49 5.10
C ASP A 154 -4.01 4.41 4.11
N VAL A 155 -4.10 4.14 2.81
CA VAL A 155 -3.35 4.90 1.80
C VAL A 155 -3.91 6.32 1.65
N ARG A 156 -5.22 6.45 1.48
CA ARG A 156 -5.89 7.75 1.39
C ARG A 156 -6.00 8.42 2.76
N ASP A 157 -6.73 7.82 3.70
CA ASP A 157 -7.19 8.57 4.88
C ASP A 157 -6.14 8.70 6.00
N ARG A 158 -5.38 7.63 6.30
CA ARG A 158 -4.40 7.66 7.40
C ARG A 158 -3.04 8.18 6.97
N GLN A 159 -2.54 7.71 5.84
CA GLN A 159 -1.19 8.00 5.34
C GLN A 159 -1.15 9.23 4.45
N LEU A 160 -2.32 9.71 4.02
CA LEU A 160 -2.48 10.93 3.25
C LEU A 160 -1.59 10.92 1.99
N VAL A 161 -1.47 9.75 1.34
CA VAL A 161 -0.56 9.60 0.20
C VAL A 161 -0.99 10.52 -0.96
N PRO A 162 -2.26 10.57 -1.39
CA PRO A 162 -2.72 11.53 -2.40
C PRO A 162 -2.38 12.98 -2.04
N GLU A 163 -2.62 13.38 -0.80
CA GLU A 163 -2.38 14.73 -0.30
C GLU A 163 -0.89 15.07 -0.32
N GLN A 164 -0.01 14.12 0.06
CA GLN A 164 1.43 14.29 -0.06
C GLN A 164 1.89 14.50 -1.51
N ILE A 165 1.22 13.87 -2.49
CA ILE A 165 1.49 14.07 -3.92
C ILE A 165 1.10 15.50 -4.32
N SER A 166 -0.14 15.94 -4.03
CA SER A 166 -0.59 17.29 -4.35
C SER A 166 0.24 18.38 -3.66
N ALA A 167 0.57 18.20 -2.38
CA ALA A 167 1.33 19.17 -1.59
C ALA A 167 2.82 19.27 -1.98
N SER A 168 3.33 18.34 -2.80
CA SER A 168 4.74 18.33 -3.21
C SER A 168 5.10 19.43 -4.20
N GLY A 169 4.11 19.95 -4.93
CA GLY A 169 4.33 20.85 -6.07
C GLY A 169 4.98 20.15 -7.29
N ALA A 170 5.22 18.85 -7.23
CA ALA A 170 5.71 18.07 -8.35
C ALA A 170 4.58 17.77 -9.35
N ASN A 171 4.93 17.70 -10.63
CA ASN A 171 4.05 17.20 -11.68
C ASN A 171 4.02 15.67 -11.63
N ALA A 172 3.29 15.12 -10.67
CA ALA A 172 3.25 13.70 -10.40
C ALA A 172 1.81 13.21 -10.26
N VAL A 173 1.55 11.98 -10.73
CA VAL A 173 0.29 11.26 -10.46
C VAL A 173 0.60 10.03 -9.62
N LEU A 174 -0.40 9.52 -8.91
CA LEU A 174 -0.27 8.36 -8.04
C LEU A 174 -1.13 7.21 -8.55
N ILE A 175 -0.55 6.02 -8.52
CA ILE A 175 -1.27 4.75 -8.58
C ILE A 175 -0.86 3.87 -7.39
N ALA A 176 -1.83 3.29 -6.70
CA ALA A 176 -1.58 2.37 -5.58
C ALA A 176 -2.48 1.14 -5.71
N PRO A 177 -1.94 -0.02 -6.14
CA PRO A 177 -2.73 -1.24 -6.22
C PRO A 177 -3.05 -1.79 -4.83
N GLN A 178 -4.24 -2.35 -4.67
CA GLN A 178 -4.58 -3.14 -3.49
C GLN A 178 -3.83 -4.48 -3.57
N PHE A 179 -3.06 -4.79 -2.52
CA PHE A 179 -2.55 -6.14 -2.26
C PHE A 179 -3.52 -6.88 -1.33
N ALA A 180 -3.02 -7.76 -0.47
CA ALA A 180 -3.84 -8.44 0.52
C ALA A 180 -4.66 -7.43 1.36
N VAL A 181 -5.98 -7.51 1.26
CA VAL A 181 -6.91 -6.59 1.94
C VAL A 181 -6.85 -6.87 3.43
N ASP A 182 -6.44 -5.85 4.18
CA ASP A 182 -6.47 -5.86 5.65
C ASP A 182 -5.83 -7.11 6.30
N ALA A 183 -4.76 -7.62 5.69
CA ALA A 183 -4.10 -8.85 6.14
C ALA A 183 -2.59 -8.70 6.29
N ARG A 184 -2.00 -9.53 7.17
CA ARG A 184 -0.54 -9.61 7.40
C ARG A 184 0.15 -10.42 6.30
N ASP A 185 0.01 -9.98 5.05
CA ASP A 185 0.55 -10.66 3.87
C ASP A 185 1.12 -9.67 2.86
N GLY A 186 2.32 -9.97 2.36
CA GLY A 186 3.08 -9.14 1.43
C GLY A 186 3.17 -9.68 0.01
N SER A 187 2.34 -10.67 -0.31
CA SER A 187 2.37 -11.34 -1.60
C SER A 187 2.13 -10.37 -2.74
N ALA A 188 2.87 -10.57 -3.84
CA ALA A 188 2.81 -9.70 -5.00
C ALA A 188 1.77 -10.14 -6.04
N GLY A 189 1.15 -11.32 -5.86
CA GLY A 189 0.13 -11.84 -6.76
C GLY A 189 0.62 -11.90 -8.21
N HIS A 190 -0.17 -11.34 -9.14
CA HIS A 190 0.22 -11.27 -10.55
C HIS A 190 1.59 -10.63 -10.80
N PHE A 191 2.10 -9.75 -9.92
CA PHE A 191 3.44 -9.16 -10.10
C PHE A 191 4.59 -10.17 -10.00
N TRP A 192 4.35 -11.40 -9.52
CA TRP A 192 5.34 -12.48 -9.64
C TRP A 192 5.55 -12.95 -11.07
N GLU A 193 4.56 -12.77 -11.94
CA GLU A 193 4.59 -13.21 -13.32
C GLU A 193 5.41 -12.26 -14.21
N ARG A 194 6.06 -12.81 -15.23
CA ARG A 194 6.81 -12.00 -16.18
C ARG A 194 5.86 -11.10 -17.00
N GLY A 195 6.23 -9.84 -17.13
CA GLY A 195 5.56 -8.78 -17.86
C GLY A 195 4.30 -8.23 -17.21
N SER A 196 3.89 -8.72 -16.04
CA SER A 196 2.61 -8.32 -15.44
C SER A 196 2.63 -6.89 -14.91
N PHE A 197 3.73 -6.45 -14.31
CA PHE A 197 3.84 -5.07 -13.86
C PHE A 197 3.85 -4.10 -15.04
N ARG A 198 4.47 -4.47 -16.17
CA ARG A 198 4.38 -3.69 -17.41
C ARG A 198 2.95 -3.58 -17.93
N ARG A 199 2.19 -4.69 -17.94
CA ARG A 199 0.76 -4.68 -18.29
C ARG A 199 -0.06 -3.80 -17.35
N PHE A 200 0.27 -3.82 -16.06
CA PHE A 200 -0.32 -2.95 -15.05
C PHE A 200 -0.06 -1.46 -15.32
N LEU A 201 1.16 -1.09 -15.69
CA LEU A 201 1.48 0.29 -16.08
C LEU A 201 0.77 0.72 -17.38
N ASP A 202 0.62 -0.21 -18.33
CA ASP A 202 -0.09 0.03 -19.59
C ASP A 202 -1.60 0.25 -19.38
N GLU A 203 -2.21 -0.53 -18.47
CA GLU A 203 -3.60 -0.33 -18.04
C GLU A 203 -3.76 0.95 -17.20
N ALA A 204 -2.79 1.26 -16.34
CA ALA A 204 -2.77 2.50 -15.56
C ALA A 204 -2.79 3.74 -16.47
N ALA A 205 -2.03 3.74 -17.57
CA ALA A 205 -2.03 4.85 -18.52
C ALA A 205 -3.41 5.11 -19.12
N LEU A 206 -4.17 4.05 -19.43
CA LEU A 206 -5.54 4.15 -19.95
C LEU A 206 -6.49 4.75 -18.90
N HIS A 207 -6.41 4.30 -17.65
CA HIS A 207 -7.27 4.82 -16.59
C HIS A 207 -6.90 6.25 -16.17
N LEU A 208 -5.62 6.58 -16.09
CA LEU A 208 -5.16 7.93 -15.81
C LEU A 208 -5.62 8.93 -16.89
N ALA A 209 -5.54 8.57 -18.18
CA ALA A 209 -6.05 9.41 -19.27
C ALA A 209 -7.57 9.64 -19.17
N ARG A 210 -8.33 8.61 -18.80
CA ARG A 210 -9.78 8.73 -18.55
C ARG A 210 -10.10 9.59 -17.34
N ALA A 211 -9.39 9.40 -16.23
CA ALA A 211 -9.55 10.17 -15.00
C ALA A 211 -9.20 11.65 -15.21
N TYR A 212 -8.16 11.92 -16.01
CA TYR A 212 -7.76 13.26 -16.45
C TYR A 212 -8.81 13.94 -17.34
N GLY A 213 -9.64 13.15 -18.05
CA GLY A 213 -10.70 13.66 -18.92
C GLY A 213 -10.27 13.83 -20.39
N ASP A 214 -9.07 13.38 -20.75
CA ASP A 214 -8.57 13.37 -22.13
C ASP A 214 -7.93 12.01 -22.47
N PRO A 215 -8.67 11.11 -23.15
CA PRO A 215 -8.14 9.85 -23.64
C PRO A 215 -6.92 10.00 -24.56
N ALA A 216 -6.73 11.14 -25.24
CA ALA A 216 -5.58 11.38 -26.10
C ALA A 216 -4.27 11.59 -25.32
N ALA A 217 -4.34 11.83 -24.00
CA ALA A 217 -3.18 11.92 -23.11
C ALA A 217 -2.57 10.56 -22.74
N GLU A 218 -3.21 9.44 -23.13
CA GLU A 218 -2.75 8.08 -22.82
C GLU A 218 -1.29 7.81 -23.21
N PRO A 219 -0.80 8.19 -24.41
CA PRO A 219 0.60 7.96 -24.78
C PRO A 219 1.58 8.70 -23.87
N SER A 220 1.19 9.87 -23.35
CA SER A 220 2.01 10.64 -22.39
C SER A 220 2.13 9.89 -21.06
N PHE A 221 1.02 9.36 -20.52
CA PHE A 221 1.06 8.52 -19.31
C PHE A 221 1.85 7.22 -19.54
N ARG A 222 1.67 6.57 -20.70
CA ARG A 222 2.39 5.34 -21.07
C ARG A 222 3.90 5.55 -21.19
N ALA A 223 4.36 6.72 -21.64
CA ALA A 223 5.78 7.03 -21.74
C ALA A 223 6.39 7.53 -20.42
N MET A 224 5.57 7.90 -19.45
CA MET A 224 5.99 8.64 -18.26
C MET A 224 7.01 7.86 -17.41
N PRO A 225 8.03 8.55 -16.86
CA PRO A 225 8.88 8.03 -15.79
C PRO A 225 8.07 7.43 -14.62
N ILE A 226 8.67 6.44 -13.96
CA ILE A 226 8.11 5.70 -12.84
C ILE A 226 9.00 5.89 -11.61
N THR A 227 8.37 6.28 -10.50
CA THR A 227 8.96 6.27 -9.16
C THR A 227 8.22 5.24 -8.31
N LEU A 228 8.92 4.22 -7.82
CA LEU A 228 8.34 3.25 -6.89
C LEU A 228 8.54 3.74 -5.46
N VAL A 229 7.47 3.70 -4.65
CA VAL A 229 7.53 3.96 -3.22
C VAL A 229 6.96 2.74 -2.50
N ALA A 230 7.78 2.07 -1.70
CA ALA A 230 7.36 0.89 -0.96
C ALA A 230 7.40 1.16 0.53
N TYR A 231 6.31 0.86 1.23
CA TYR A 231 6.22 0.94 2.67
C TYR A 231 6.06 -0.45 3.28
N SER A 232 6.86 -0.75 4.31
CA SER A 232 6.77 -1.98 5.08
C SER A 232 6.77 -3.24 4.17
N GLY A 233 5.69 -4.04 4.20
CA GLY A 233 5.45 -5.21 3.37
C GLY A 233 5.46 -4.97 1.85
N GLY A 234 5.30 -3.73 1.39
CA GLY A 234 5.31 -3.36 -0.03
C GLY A 234 6.66 -3.59 -0.73
N PHE A 235 7.72 -3.94 0.00
CA PHE A 235 9.04 -4.22 -0.56
C PHE A 235 9.06 -5.39 -1.53
N LEU A 236 8.22 -6.42 -1.29
CA LEU A 236 8.22 -7.62 -2.11
C LEU A 236 7.60 -7.33 -3.50
N PRO A 237 6.40 -6.73 -3.61
CA PRO A 237 5.90 -6.23 -4.88
C PRO A 237 6.85 -5.27 -5.58
N ALA A 238 7.53 -4.39 -4.84
CA ALA A 238 8.52 -3.48 -5.40
C ALA A 238 9.68 -4.24 -6.06
N ALA A 239 10.24 -5.24 -5.38
CA ALA A 239 11.33 -6.04 -5.92
C ALA A 239 10.93 -6.79 -7.20
N TYR A 240 9.73 -7.38 -7.24
CA TYR A 240 9.24 -8.04 -8.45
C TYR A 240 8.97 -7.06 -9.59
N SER A 241 8.43 -5.88 -9.28
CA SER A 241 8.24 -4.78 -10.24
C SER A 241 9.58 -4.31 -10.84
N ILE A 242 10.62 -4.17 -10.01
CA ILE A 242 11.98 -3.82 -10.47
C ILE A 242 12.55 -4.89 -11.40
N ARG A 243 12.37 -6.19 -11.10
CA ARG A 243 12.79 -7.29 -11.97
C ARG A 243 12.08 -7.23 -13.32
N ASP A 244 10.78 -6.96 -13.31
CA ASP A 244 9.98 -6.89 -14.54
C ASP A 244 10.33 -5.67 -15.42
N MET A 245 10.81 -4.59 -14.79
CA MET A 245 11.31 -3.38 -15.46
C MET A 245 12.84 -3.39 -15.69
N GLU A 246 13.53 -4.53 -15.56
CA GLU A 246 14.96 -4.59 -15.85
C GLU A 246 15.22 -4.11 -17.31
N GLY A 247 16.21 -3.24 -17.48
CA GLY A 247 16.49 -2.57 -18.77
C GLY A 247 15.56 -1.41 -19.18
N ASP A 248 14.37 -1.27 -18.56
CA ASP A 248 13.45 -0.17 -18.89
C ASP A 248 13.86 1.18 -18.31
N SER A 249 14.15 2.18 -19.14
CA SER A 249 14.57 3.54 -18.72
C SER A 249 13.51 4.34 -17.97
N ARG A 250 12.23 3.93 -18.02
CA ARG A 250 11.14 4.61 -17.30
C ARG A 250 11.29 4.47 -15.80
N LEU A 251 11.85 3.37 -15.27
CA LEU A 251 12.08 3.24 -13.83
C LEU A 251 13.23 4.16 -13.40
N ARG A 252 12.89 5.33 -12.84
CA ARG A 252 13.83 6.41 -12.49
C ARG A 252 14.13 6.50 -11.00
N GLY A 253 13.23 6.00 -10.15
CA GLY A 253 13.34 6.16 -8.70
C GLY A 253 12.77 5.00 -7.92
N VAL A 254 13.42 4.66 -6.80
CA VAL A 254 12.90 3.72 -5.80
C VAL A 254 13.11 4.31 -4.41
N ALA A 255 12.04 4.39 -3.63
CA ALA A 255 12.08 4.79 -2.23
C ALA A 255 11.50 3.68 -1.34
N LEU A 256 12.28 3.27 -0.34
CA LEU A 256 11.87 2.31 0.69
C LEU A 256 11.62 3.07 1.99
N LEU A 257 10.37 3.06 2.45
CA LEU A 257 9.94 3.63 3.72
C LEU A 257 9.84 2.49 4.74
N ASP A 258 10.90 2.32 5.52
CA ASP A 258 11.09 1.23 6.50
C ASP A 258 10.70 -0.14 5.93
N ALA A 259 11.14 -0.40 4.69
CA ALA A 259 10.67 -1.52 3.88
C ALA A 259 11.80 -2.48 3.46
N ALA A 260 13.06 -2.23 3.79
CA ALA A 260 14.19 -3.03 3.31
C ALA A 260 14.30 -4.43 3.97
N TYR A 261 13.24 -5.25 3.99
CA TYR A 261 13.22 -6.54 4.69
C TYR A 261 13.93 -7.68 3.95
N GLY A 262 14.02 -7.61 2.63
CA GLY A 262 14.54 -8.69 1.80
C GLY A 262 14.73 -8.26 0.35
N GLU A 263 15.02 -9.23 -0.53
CA GLU A 263 15.27 -8.99 -1.96
C GLU A 263 16.39 -7.98 -2.24
N LEU A 264 17.32 -7.79 -1.29
CA LEU A 264 18.37 -6.77 -1.33
C LEU A 264 19.23 -6.84 -2.60
N ASP A 265 19.43 -8.03 -3.14
CA ASP A 265 20.20 -8.22 -4.37
C ASP A 265 19.48 -7.67 -5.62
N VAL A 266 18.15 -7.67 -5.63
CA VAL A 266 17.36 -7.00 -6.67
C VAL A 266 17.59 -5.50 -6.63
N PHE A 267 17.46 -4.90 -5.44
CA PHE A 267 17.68 -3.47 -5.25
C PHE A 267 19.13 -3.10 -5.59
N ALA A 268 20.12 -3.83 -5.07
CA ALA A 268 21.53 -3.58 -5.33
C ALA A 268 21.89 -3.63 -6.82
N ARG A 269 21.42 -4.66 -7.55
CA ARG A 269 21.65 -4.76 -9.01
C ARG A 269 20.97 -3.64 -9.79
N TRP A 270 19.77 -3.24 -9.40
CA TRP A 270 19.08 -2.13 -10.05
C TRP A 270 19.84 -0.81 -9.85
N ILE A 271 20.29 -0.54 -8.62
CA ILE A 271 21.07 0.65 -8.29
C ILE A 271 22.39 0.68 -9.08
N GLU A 272 23.12 -0.45 -9.12
CA GLU A 272 24.40 -0.56 -9.81
C GLU A 272 24.31 -0.26 -11.31
N LYS A 273 23.24 -0.71 -11.97
CA LYS A 273 23.09 -0.60 -13.42
C LYS A 273 22.48 0.72 -13.91
N ARG A 274 22.01 1.61 -13.03
CA ARG A 274 21.12 2.72 -13.42
C ARG A 274 21.56 4.08 -12.90
N SER A 275 21.15 5.11 -13.64
CA SER A 275 21.34 6.54 -13.33
C SER A 275 20.13 7.19 -12.64
N GLY A 276 19.31 6.38 -11.96
CA GLY A 276 18.16 6.84 -11.19
C GLY A 276 18.53 7.30 -9.77
N PHE A 277 17.54 7.46 -8.92
CA PHE A 277 17.76 7.66 -7.48
C PHE A 277 17.24 6.47 -6.67
N PHE A 278 17.87 6.25 -5.52
CA PHE A 278 17.44 5.28 -4.53
C PHE A 278 17.44 5.94 -3.15
N VAL A 279 16.34 5.78 -2.41
CA VAL A 279 16.24 6.19 -1.02
C VAL A 279 15.84 5.00 -0.19
N SER A 280 16.54 4.74 0.90
CA SER A 280 16.07 3.83 1.93
C SER A 280 16.10 4.53 3.27
N ALA A 281 14.91 4.80 3.80
CA ALA A 281 14.72 5.36 5.13
C ALA A 281 14.31 4.25 6.08
N SER A 282 14.91 4.22 7.27
CA SER A 282 14.76 3.09 8.20
C SER A 282 14.59 3.53 9.65
N THR A 283 13.73 2.81 10.36
CA THR A 283 13.75 2.73 11.83
C THR A 283 14.84 1.73 12.26
N GLY A 284 14.91 1.40 13.55
CA GLY A 284 15.72 0.27 14.02
C GLY A 284 15.33 -1.07 13.39
N SER A 285 14.05 -1.26 13.02
CA SER A 285 13.53 -2.56 12.58
C SER A 285 14.16 -3.08 11.29
N THR A 286 14.57 -2.18 10.38
CA THR A 286 15.22 -2.54 9.11
C THR A 286 16.70 -2.12 9.05
N ALA A 287 17.28 -1.64 10.17
CA ALA A 287 18.65 -1.12 10.21
C ALA A 287 19.71 -2.16 9.76
N GLY A 288 19.57 -3.42 10.20
CA GLY A 288 20.48 -4.50 9.84
C GLY A 288 20.46 -4.82 8.34
N GLN A 289 19.27 -4.85 7.73
CA GLN A 289 19.16 -5.08 6.29
C GLN A 289 19.64 -3.88 5.47
N ASN A 290 19.43 -2.66 5.95
CA ASN A 290 20.02 -1.45 5.36
C ASN A 290 21.55 -1.48 5.42
N ALA A 291 22.14 -1.94 6.53
CA ALA A 291 23.59 -2.14 6.63
C ALA A 291 24.09 -3.17 5.61
N ARG A 292 23.37 -4.28 5.43
CA ARG A 292 23.68 -5.29 4.41
C ARG A 292 23.58 -4.73 2.99
N LEU A 293 22.55 -3.96 2.67
CA LEU A 293 22.42 -3.33 1.36
C LEU A 293 23.57 -2.34 1.10
N ARG A 294 23.94 -1.51 2.08
CA ARG A 294 25.11 -0.62 1.97
C ARG A 294 26.42 -1.38 1.70
N GLN A 295 26.65 -2.51 2.39
CA GLN A 295 27.81 -3.37 2.13
C GLN A 295 27.80 -3.93 0.70
N MET A 296 26.63 -4.38 0.23
CA MET A 296 26.44 -4.88 -1.13
C MET A 296 26.73 -3.81 -2.19
N LEU A 297 26.36 -2.56 -1.94
CA LEU A 297 26.61 -1.42 -2.83
C LEU A 297 28.08 -1.00 -2.81
N ALA A 298 28.71 -0.93 -1.63
CA ALA A 298 30.13 -0.64 -1.50
C ALA A 298 30.99 -1.68 -2.25
N ALA A 299 30.65 -2.96 -2.15
CA ALA A 299 31.32 -4.04 -2.88
C ALA A 299 31.20 -3.93 -4.41
N ARG A 300 30.17 -3.21 -4.90
CA ARG A 300 29.94 -2.92 -6.32
C ARG A 300 30.50 -1.56 -6.76
N GLY A 301 31.21 -0.85 -5.87
CA GLY A 301 31.74 0.47 -6.15
C GLY A 301 30.67 1.57 -6.27
N VAL A 302 29.46 1.33 -5.76
CA VAL A 302 28.37 2.31 -5.77
C VAL A 302 28.50 3.25 -4.57
N ALA A 303 28.61 4.55 -4.85
CA ALA A 303 28.61 5.59 -3.81
C ALA A 303 27.20 5.82 -3.26
N PHE A 304 27.10 6.04 -1.95
CA PHE A 304 25.87 6.41 -1.27
C PHE A 304 26.15 7.44 -0.17
N GLY A 305 25.13 8.24 0.15
CA GLY A 305 25.17 9.25 1.21
C GLY A 305 24.11 9.03 2.27
N SER A 306 24.06 9.95 3.24
CA SER A 306 23.07 9.97 4.32
C SER A 306 22.38 11.33 4.47
N ASP A 307 22.61 12.24 3.52
CA ASP A 307 22.12 13.62 3.60
C ASP A 307 20.72 13.70 2.99
N ALA A 308 19.75 14.21 3.75
CA ALA A 308 18.38 14.37 3.28
C ALA A 308 18.29 15.31 2.07
N GLU A 309 19.19 16.28 1.94
CA GLU A 309 19.26 17.20 0.78
C GLU A 309 19.56 16.49 -0.56
N ARG A 310 20.04 15.24 -0.50
CA ARG A 310 20.33 14.40 -1.67
C ARG A 310 19.20 13.45 -2.03
N ILE A 311 18.08 13.48 -1.31
CA ILE A 311 16.88 12.72 -1.65
C ILE A 311 16.48 13.07 -3.10
N GLY A 312 16.00 12.07 -3.86
CA GLY A 312 15.71 12.25 -5.29
C GLY A 312 16.94 12.30 -6.22
N ARG A 313 18.17 12.19 -5.69
CA ARG A 313 19.42 12.17 -6.47
C ARG A 313 20.41 11.11 -5.98
N GLY A 314 20.80 10.18 -6.86
CA GLY A 314 21.76 9.14 -6.48
C GLY A 314 21.22 8.24 -5.37
N VAL A 315 22.10 7.75 -4.49
CA VAL A 315 21.74 6.75 -3.47
C VAL A 315 21.84 7.35 -2.07
N THR A 316 20.75 7.33 -1.31
CA THR A 316 20.66 7.92 0.02
C THR A 316 20.08 6.93 1.02
N PHE A 317 20.73 6.81 2.18
CA PHE A 317 20.27 6.02 3.32
C PHE A 317 19.99 6.93 4.50
N LEU A 318 18.75 6.94 4.98
CA LEU A 318 18.34 7.72 6.14
C LEU A 318 18.02 6.77 7.29
N HIS A 319 18.54 7.07 8.46
CA HIS A 319 18.25 6.31 9.67
C HIS A 319 17.67 7.24 10.72
N THR A 320 16.40 7.01 11.07
CA THR A 320 15.67 7.86 12.02
C THR A 320 15.75 7.32 13.45
N GLY A 321 16.23 6.09 13.63
CA GLY A 321 16.32 5.42 14.94
C GLY A 321 14.97 4.97 15.50
N ASP A 322 14.96 4.59 16.78
CA ASP A 322 13.82 3.96 17.46
C ASP A 322 12.79 4.96 18.00
N ALA A 323 13.07 6.26 17.92
CA ALA A 323 12.13 7.31 18.31
C ALA A 323 10.92 7.43 17.36
N TYR A 324 10.95 6.73 16.22
CA TYR A 324 9.93 6.78 15.19
C TYR A 324 9.23 5.43 15.08
N SER A 325 7.90 5.47 15.06
CA SER A 325 7.07 4.27 14.90
C SER A 325 7.07 3.81 13.44
N HIS A 326 7.28 2.51 13.24
CA HIS A 326 7.10 1.87 11.95
C HIS A 326 5.71 2.16 11.35
N ARG A 327 4.66 2.17 12.19
CA ARG A 327 3.27 2.37 11.76
C ARG A 327 3.02 3.74 11.13
N ASP A 328 3.71 4.76 11.63
CA ASP A 328 3.54 6.14 11.20
C ASP A 328 4.55 6.54 10.12
N TYR A 329 5.39 5.62 9.62
CA TYR A 329 6.57 5.98 8.83
C TYR A 329 6.27 6.65 7.47
N VAL A 330 5.04 6.58 6.99
CA VAL A 330 4.58 7.29 5.78
C VAL A 330 4.18 8.74 6.09
N THR A 331 4.00 9.11 7.35
CA THR A 331 3.63 10.47 7.82
C THR A 331 4.59 11.01 8.88
N LYS A 332 5.58 10.22 9.32
CA LYS A 332 6.60 10.58 10.31
C LYS A 332 7.86 9.74 10.09
N ALA A 333 8.76 10.23 9.24
CA ALA A 333 10.09 9.66 9.04
C ALA A 333 11.15 10.73 9.31
N TRP A 334 12.11 10.93 8.40
CA TRP A 334 13.06 12.05 8.48
C TRP A 334 12.36 13.42 8.38
N THR A 335 11.12 13.42 7.90
CA THR A 335 10.20 14.55 7.80
C THR A 335 8.76 14.08 8.06
N ARG A 336 7.81 15.02 8.17
CA ARG A 336 6.38 14.73 8.40
C ARG A 336 5.64 14.24 7.14
N GLU A 337 6.19 14.50 5.97
CA GLU A 337 5.56 14.10 4.70
C GLU A 337 6.65 13.54 3.79
N PRO A 338 7.17 12.33 4.06
CA PRO A 338 8.34 11.79 3.36
C PRO A 338 8.14 11.63 1.85
N ILE A 339 6.91 11.39 1.39
CA ILE A 339 6.61 11.29 -0.05
C ILE A 339 6.59 12.68 -0.69
N ARG A 340 5.98 13.66 0.01
CA ARG A 340 6.00 15.06 -0.40
C ARG A 340 7.43 15.58 -0.54
N ASP A 341 8.24 15.36 0.50
CA ASP A 341 9.63 15.78 0.57
C ASP A 341 10.49 15.09 -0.49
N LEU A 342 10.29 13.79 -0.71
CA LEU A 342 10.92 13.05 -1.81
C LEU A 342 10.68 13.71 -3.17
N LEU A 343 9.41 13.99 -3.48
CA LEU A 343 9.01 14.60 -4.74
C LEU A 343 9.51 16.05 -4.88
N ALA A 344 9.50 16.82 -3.80
CA ALA A 344 10.01 18.19 -3.77
C ALA A 344 11.52 18.29 -4.09
N HIS A 345 12.27 17.20 -3.90
CA HIS A 345 13.70 17.14 -4.25
C HIS A 345 13.97 16.55 -5.65
N MET A 346 12.94 16.16 -6.40
CA MET A 346 13.08 15.66 -7.78
C MET A 346 13.07 16.83 -8.79
N PRO A 347 14.23 17.36 -9.23
CA PRO A 347 14.30 18.59 -10.02
C PRO A 347 13.58 18.51 -11.36
N ASP A 348 13.45 17.30 -11.92
CA ASP A 348 12.93 17.07 -13.25
C ASP A 348 11.39 17.17 -13.29
N VAL A 349 10.73 17.10 -12.13
CA VAL A 349 9.26 17.13 -12.02
C VAL A 349 8.74 18.26 -11.13
N VAL A 350 9.59 18.87 -10.32
CA VAL A 350 9.21 20.00 -9.45
C VAL A 350 8.86 21.22 -10.30
N ARG A 351 7.66 21.76 -10.07
CA ARG A 351 7.18 22.94 -10.78
C ARG A 351 7.56 24.20 -10.01
N ARG A 352 8.52 24.96 -10.55
CA ARG A 352 9.03 26.20 -9.94
C ARG A 352 8.02 27.36 -9.98
N ASP A 353 6.96 27.22 -10.77
CA ASP A 353 5.86 28.17 -10.94
C ASP A 353 4.71 27.99 -9.94
N VAL A 354 4.75 26.95 -9.11
CA VAL A 354 3.72 26.68 -8.09
C VAL A 354 4.24 27.07 -6.73
N ALA A 355 3.53 27.95 -6.04
CA ALA A 355 3.80 28.24 -4.64
C ALA A 355 3.58 26.96 -3.82
N VAL A 356 4.66 26.39 -3.27
CA VAL A 356 4.55 25.28 -2.32
C VAL A 356 3.81 25.84 -1.09
N ALA A 357 2.55 25.42 -0.90
CA ALA A 357 1.80 25.84 0.26
C ALA A 357 2.58 25.45 1.54
N ALA A 358 2.93 26.45 2.34
CA ALA A 358 3.42 26.21 3.68
C ALA A 358 2.27 25.56 4.45
N TRP A 359 2.51 24.35 4.95
CA TRP A 359 1.53 23.62 5.73
C TRP A 359 1.13 24.42 6.97
N SER A 360 -0.17 24.56 7.20
CA SER A 360 -0.77 25.20 8.37
C SER A 360 -1.60 24.16 9.14
N GLY A 361 -0.92 23.27 9.87
CA GLY A 361 -1.53 22.29 10.78
C GLY A 361 -0.86 22.28 12.16
N PRO A 362 -1.40 21.53 13.14
CA PRO A 362 -1.43 21.92 14.54
C PRO A 362 -0.05 21.90 15.25
N PRO A 363 0.08 22.64 16.37
CA PRO A 363 1.37 23.00 16.95
C PRO A 363 2.14 21.77 17.45
N ASP A 364 3.46 21.86 17.43
CA ASP A 364 4.35 20.95 18.16
C ASP A 364 3.87 20.81 19.61
N GLY A 365 3.34 19.63 19.93
CA GLY A 365 2.64 19.47 21.19
C GLY A 365 2.15 18.05 21.46
N ASP A 366 3.03 17.05 21.37
CA ASP A 366 3.01 16.01 22.41
C ASP A 366 4.34 15.25 22.50
N ARG A 367 5.29 15.83 23.25
CA ARG A 367 6.34 15.06 23.92
C ARG A 367 5.86 14.69 25.32
N ARG A 368 4.84 13.84 25.46
CA ARG A 368 4.54 13.18 26.75
C ARG A 368 4.03 11.75 26.55
N SER A 369 4.86 10.81 27.02
CA SER A 369 4.49 9.54 27.64
C SER A 369 3.37 8.72 26.99
N ALA A 370 3.72 7.91 25.99
CA ALA A 370 3.07 6.62 25.83
C ALA A 370 3.75 5.66 26.83
N THR A 371 3.09 5.47 27.97
CA THR A 371 3.42 4.42 28.94
C THR A 371 3.26 3.05 28.29
N ALA A 372 4.16 2.14 28.68
CA ALA A 372 4.23 0.76 28.27
C ALA A 372 2.88 0.03 28.41
N GLU A 373 2.41 -0.54 27.31
CA GLU A 373 1.71 -1.83 27.22
C GLU A 373 1.59 -2.16 25.71
N ASP A 374 1.84 -3.42 25.36
CA ASP A 374 1.95 -4.03 24.02
C ASP A 374 3.35 -4.01 23.35
N GLU A 375 4.31 -4.68 23.99
CA GLU A 375 5.48 -5.26 23.32
C GLU A 375 5.04 -6.45 22.43
N GLU A 376 5.13 -6.31 21.10
CA GLU A 376 5.07 -7.45 20.17
C GLU A 376 6.45 -8.15 20.15
N PRO A 377 6.52 -9.49 20.33
CA PRO A 377 7.79 -10.18 20.43
C PRO A 377 8.50 -10.27 19.08
N GLN A 378 9.79 -9.90 19.11
CA GLN A 378 10.75 -10.04 18.02
C GLN A 378 10.77 -11.47 17.45
N PRO A 379 10.82 -11.67 16.12
CA PRO A 379 11.10 -12.98 15.55
C PRO A 379 12.57 -13.31 15.78
N ASN A 380 12.84 -14.17 16.77
CA ASN A 380 14.16 -14.71 17.03
C ASN A 380 14.74 -15.35 15.76
N GLY A 381 15.91 -14.85 15.35
CA GLY A 381 16.69 -15.44 14.29
C GLY A 381 17.24 -16.80 14.69
N ARG A 382 16.95 -17.80 13.86
CA ARG A 382 17.90 -18.82 13.38
C ARG A 382 17.55 -19.17 11.94
#